data_AF-A0A6I6ING6-F1
#
_entry.id   AF-A0A6I6ING6-F1
#
_cell.length_a   1.000
_cell.length_b   1.000
_cell.length_c   1.000
_cell.angle_alpha   90.00
_cell.angle_beta   90.00
_cell.angle_gamma   90.00
#
_symmetry.space_group_name_H-M   'P 1'
#
loop_
_entity.id
_entity.type
_entity.pdbx_description
1 polymer ?
#
loop_
_entity_poly.entity_id
_entity_poly.type
_entity_poly.pdbx_seq_one_letter_code
_entity_poly.pdbx_strand_id
1 'polypeptide(L)'
;MNMLSPPSATRRQLLLTGLALFLCSPSAAGGDGGGGGNSGLSPRPKQPPATKSKYTQDEFTRLSTAELDQLEWKFTRGKRLHITGFSQNMSDYLILMAVHRRRRTQRLILEMQKLKDDKKRVARLTRERNRVQKELNDLKKARQRAKDKGYTRAAAEAEEQIQKTQKYIKGLDTWIKHPSEGRF
;
A
#
# COMPACT_ATOMS: atom_id res chain seq x y z
N MET A 1 -33.78 24.81 64.50
CA MET A 1 -34.38 23.72 63.70
C MET A 1 -33.43 23.47 62.53
N ASN A 2 -32.48 22.56 62.69
CA ASN A 2 -32.52 21.15 62.27
C ASN A 2 -32.68 21.01 60.73
N MET A 3 -31.88 20.26 59.97
CA MET A 3 -30.70 19.42 60.23
C MET A 3 -30.11 18.97 58.86
N LEU A 4 -28.79 18.73 58.87
CA LEU A 4 -28.04 17.64 58.20
C LEU A 4 -27.91 17.52 56.67
N SER A 5 -26.65 17.30 56.26
CA SER A 5 -26.12 16.99 54.93
C SER A 5 -25.94 15.46 54.69
N PRO A 6 -25.17 14.97 53.67
CA PRO A 6 -25.48 13.89 52.70
C PRO A 6 -24.90 12.49 53.10
N PRO A 7 -24.87 11.38 52.30
CA PRO A 7 -23.98 11.15 51.12
C PRO A 7 -24.55 10.14 50.05
N SER A 8 -23.97 9.92 48.86
CA SER A 8 -22.98 8.85 48.53
C SER A 8 -22.97 8.67 47.00
N ALA A 9 -21.83 8.81 46.30
CA ALA A 9 -20.88 7.76 45.90
C ALA A 9 -21.50 6.53 45.19
N THR A 10 -21.02 6.22 43.96
CA THR A 10 -20.66 4.89 43.39
C THR A 10 -20.50 5.05 41.86
N ARG A 11 -19.31 5.22 41.28
CA ARG A 11 -18.28 4.22 40.94
C ARG A 11 -18.77 3.07 40.04
N ARG A 12 -18.41 3.08 38.74
CA ARG A 12 -18.10 1.93 37.84
C ARG A 12 -17.79 2.53 36.45
N GLN A 13 -16.55 2.65 35.98
CA GLN A 13 -15.63 1.61 35.46
C GLN A 13 -16.23 0.68 34.39
N LEU A 14 -15.37 0.30 33.44
CA LEU A 14 -15.49 -0.72 32.37
C LEU A 14 -15.94 -0.14 31.01
N LEU A 15 -15.32 -0.38 29.86
CA LEU A 15 -14.22 -1.24 29.37
C LEU A 15 -13.90 -0.70 27.96
N LEU A 16 -12.68 -0.30 27.57
CA LEU A 16 -11.63 -1.16 26.99
C LEU A 16 -12.13 -2.46 26.33
N THR A 17 -12.55 -2.38 25.07
CA THR A 17 -12.54 -3.47 24.07
C THR A 17 -12.58 -2.83 22.68
N GLY A 18 -11.88 -3.27 21.64
CA GLY A 18 -10.89 -4.32 21.47
C GLY A 18 -10.32 -4.10 20.07
N LEU A 19 -9.03 -3.79 19.98
CA LEU A 19 -8.31 -3.73 18.71
C LEU A 19 -8.06 -5.18 18.28
N ALA A 20 -8.97 -5.73 17.47
CA ALA A 20 -8.87 -7.09 16.97
C ALA A 20 -7.69 -7.21 15.98
N LEU A 21 -6.52 -7.58 16.49
CA LEU A 21 -5.43 -8.12 15.68
C LEU A 21 -5.75 -9.58 15.37
N PHE A 22 -6.37 -9.81 14.21
CA PHE A 22 -6.41 -11.11 13.57
C PHE A 22 -4.99 -11.52 13.13
N LEU A 23 -4.26 -12.20 14.01
CA LEU A 23 -3.09 -13.01 13.64
C LEU A 23 -3.52 -14.48 13.70
N CYS A 24 -4.30 -14.90 12.72
CA CYS A 24 -4.45 -16.31 12.39
C CYS A 24 -3.34 -16.69 11.41
N SER A 25 -2.40 -17.51 11.85
CA SER A 25 -1.92 -18.63 11.04
C SER A 25 -1.41 -19.74 11.96
N PRO A 26 -1.66 -21.01 11.61
CA PRO A 26 -1.72 -22.13 12.55
C PRO A 26 -0.35 -22.76 12.77
N SER A 27 -0.12 -23.22 14.01
CA SER A 27 0.86 -24.25 14.33
C SER A 27 0.49 -25.55 13.61
N ALA A 28 1.37 -26.03 12.73
CA ALA A 28 1.39 -27.42 12.31
C ALA A 28 2.48 -28.13 13.11
N ALA A 29 2.04 -28.95 14.06
CA ALA A 29 2.85 -30.01 14.66
C ALA A 29 2.78 -31.25 13.75
N GLY A 30 3.88 -31.97 13.61
CA GLY A 30 3.85 -33.31 13.03
C GLY A 30 5.23 -33.86 12.63
N GLY A 31 5.65 -34.92 13.32
CA GLY A 31 6.35 -36.04 12.71
C GLY A 31 7.87 -36.09 12.85
N ASP A 32 8.33 -36.81 13.87
CA ASP A 32 9.60 -37.53 13.86
C ASP A 32 9.47 -38.77 12.95
N GLY A 33 10.53 -39.14 12.23
CA GLY A 33 10.53 -40.30 11.33
C GLY A 33 11.64 -40.24 10.29
N GLY A 34 12.73 -40.98 10.54
CA GLY A 34 13.93 -41.01 9.70
C GLY A 34 13.84 -41.84 8.41
N GLY A 35 14.97 -41.85 7.69
CA GLY A 35 15.30 -42.88 6.70
C GLY A 35 15.53 -42.37 5.28
N GLY A 36 16.71 -42.71 4.74
CA GLY A 36 16.90 -42.92 3.30
C GLY A 36 17.51 -41.76 2.53
N GLY A 37 18.81 -41.88 2.26
CA GLY A 37 19.47 -41.04 1.26
C GLY A 37 18.86 -41.25 -0.13
N ASN A 38 18.63 -40.15 -0.84
CA ASN A 38 18.79 -40.12 -2.28
C ASN A 38 19.19 -38.71 -2.72
N SER A 39 20.46 -38.59 -3.09
CA SER A 39 21.01 -37.45 -3.82
C SER A 39 20.34 -37.34 -5.18
N GLY A 40 19.61 -36.25 -5.44
CA GLY A 40 19.12 -35.99 -6.79
C GLY A 40 18.04 -34.92 -6.88
N LEU A 41 18.49 -33.69 -7.07
CA LEU A 41 17.72 -32.58 -7.65
C LEU A 41 16.62 -31.98 -6.75
N SER A 42 17.03 -31.11 -5.82
CA SER A 42 16.16 -30.04 -5.35
C SER A 42 15.62 -29.27 -6.56
N PRO A 43 14.30 -28.98 -6.65
CA PRO A 43 13.77 -28.11 -7.68
C PRO A 43 14.47 -26.75 -7.54
N ARG A 44 15.28 -26.38 -8.54
CA ARG A 44 15.89 -25.06 -8.62
C ARG A 44 14.74 -24.05 -8.45
N PRO A 45 14.75 -23.16 -7.43
CA PRO A 45 13.72 -22.14 -7.32
C PRO A 45 13.72 -21.38 -8.65
N LYS A 46 12.57 -21.39 -9.34
CA LYS A 46 12.40 -20.75 -10.65
C LYS A 46 12.95 -19.33 -10.52
N GLN A 47 14.07 -19.08 -11.18
CA GLN A 47 14.63 -17.74 -11.29
C GLN A 47 13.50 -16.82 -11.75
N PRO A 48 13.22 -15.72 -11.05
CA PRO A 48 12.15 -14.84 -11.48
C PRO A 48 12.43 -14.40 -12.94
N PRO A 49 11.40 -14.37 -13.79
CA PRO A 49 11.56 -14.06 -15.19
C PRO A 49 12.25 -12.70 -15.35
N ALA A 50 13.11 -12.58 -16.36
CA ALA A 50 13.82 -11.34 -16.64
C ALA A 50 12.82 -10.18 -16.77
N THR A 51 12.96 -9.16 -15.91
CA THR A 51 12.08 -7.99 -15.90
C THR A 51 12.30 -7.16 -17.16
N LYS A 52 11.22 -6.99 -17.95
CA LYS A 52 11.19 -6.24 -19.22
C LYS A 52 11.42 -4.74 -18.99
N SER A 53 11.84 -4.01 -20.02
CA SER A 53 11.95 -2.54 -19.98
C SER A 53 10.67 -1.82 -20.43
N LYS A 54 9.76 -2.53 -21.10
CA LYS A 54 8.48 -2.02 -21.59
C LYS A 54 7.35 -2.97 -21.18
N TYR A 55 6.22 -2.39 -20.80
CA TYR A 55 5.01 -3.09 -20.39
C TYR A 55 3.80 -2.47 -21.08
N THR A 56 2.88 -3.29 -21.57
CA THR A 56 1.52 -2.82 -21.84
C THR A 56 0.79 -2.52 -20.52
N GLN A 57 -0.31 -1.76 -20.58
CA GLN A 57 -1.11 -1.49 -19.38
C GLN A 57 -1.66 -2.79 -18.76
N ASP A 58 -2.04 -3.76 -19.59
CA ASP A 58 -2.56 -5.06 -19.16
C ASP A 58 -1.50 -5.93 -18.50
N GLU A 59 -0.28 -5.97 -19.08
CA GLU A 59 0.85 -6.65 -18.43
C GLU A 59 1.19 -5.99 -17.08
N PHE A 60 1.24 -4.65 -17.05
CA PHE A 60 1.55 -3.91 -15.83
C PHE A 60 0.53 -4.15 -14.71
N THR A 61 -0.76 -4.19 -15.06
CA THR A 61 -1.84 -4.43 -14.09
C THR A 61 -1.87 -5.86 -13.56
N ARG A 62 -1.18 -6.80 -14.21
CA ARG A 62 -1.08 -8.21 -13.78
C ARG A 62 0.18 -8.52 -12.97
N LEU A 63 1.11 -7.58 -12.84
CA LEU A 63 2.34 -7.79 -12.08
C LEU A 63 2.06 -8.17 -10.62
N SER A 64 2.79 -9.17 -10.15
CA SER A 64 2.84 -9.60 -8.76
C SER A 64 3.63 -8.61 -7.89
N THR A 65 3.54 -8.78 -6.57
CA THR A 65 4.33 -7.96 -5.63
C THR A 65 5.83 -8.16 -5.88
N ALA A 66 6.28 -9.41 -6.03
CA ALA A 66 7.70 -9.70 -6.26
C ALA A 66 8.25 -9.08 -7.56
N GLU A 67 7.44 -9.03 -8.62
CA GLU A 67 7.83 -8.35 -9.86
C GLU A 67 7.91 -6.84 -9.68
N LEU A 68 6.97 -6.22 -8.95
CA LEU A 68 7.01 -4.78 -8.66
C LEU A 68 8.20 -4.40 -7.78
N ASP A 69 8.56 -5.23 -6.81
CA ASP A 69 9.76 -5.00 -5.97
C ASP A 69 11.04 -5.04 -6.82
N GLN A 70 11.10 -5.95 -7.81
CA GLN A 70 12.20 -5.95 -8.79
C GLN A 70 12.20 -4.71 -9.68
N LEU A 71 11.03 -4.19 -10.06
CA LEU A 71 10.95 -2.95 -10.81
C LEU A 71 11.38 -1.75 -9.98
N GLU A 72 11.05 -1.69 -8.68
CA GLU A 72 11.57 -0.66 -7.76
C GLU A 72 13.11 -0.72 -7.67
N TRP A 73 13.66 -1.92 -7.51
CA TRP A 73 15.12 -2.10 -7.48
C TRP A 73 15.80 -1.65 -8.77
N LYS A 74 15.20 -1.93 -9.93
CA LYS A 74 15.72 -1.44 -11.23
C LYS A 74 15.59 0.08 -11.35
N PHE A 75 14.45 0.63 -10.95
CA PHE A 75 14.17 2.05 -10.99
C PHE A 75 15.15 2.85 -10.12
N THR A 76 15.41 2.39 -8.89
CA THR A 76 16.40 3.00 -7.99
C THR A 76 17.83 2.95 -8.53
N ARG A 77 18.14 2.01 -9.43
CA ARG A 77 19.40 1.92 -10.18
C ARG A 77 19.40 2.71 -11.50
N GLY A 78 18.43 3.61 -11.69
CA GLY A 78 18.33 4.49 -12.85
C GLY A 78 17.86 3.81 -14.13
N LYS A 79 17.35 2.56 -14.07
CA LYS A 79 16.74 1.93 -15.24
C LYS A 79 15.36 2.52 -15.47
N ARG A 80 15.15 3.07 -16.66
CA ARG A 80 13.85 3.56 -17.12
C ARG A 80 12.97 2.39 -17.55
N LEU A 81 11.71 2.46 -17.16
CA LEU A 81 10.69 1.46 -17.45
C LEU A 81 9.50 2.20 -18.06
N HIS A 82 8.97 1.69 -19.16
CA HIS A 82 7.91 2.36 -19.91
C HIS A 82 6.61 1.55 -19.89
N ILE A 83 5.49 2.21 -19.63
CA ILE A 83 4.15 1.62 -19.73
C ILE A 83 3.45 2.22 -20.95
N THR A 84 3.06 1.38 -21.90
CA THR A 84 2.43 1.82 -23.15
C THR A 84 1.18 2.67 -22.88
N GLY A 85 1.07 3.80 -23.56
CA GLY A 85 0.00 4.78 -23.39
C GLY A 85 0.27 5.84 -22.32
N PHE A 86 1.39 5.73 -21.59
CA PHE A 86 1.82 6.72 -20.61
C PHE A 86 3.13 7.39 -21.02
N SER A 87 3.32 8.64 -20.62
CA SER A 87 4.61 9.29 -20.72
C SER A 87 5.66 8.56 -19.87
N GLN A 88 6.96 8.78 -20.13
CA GLN A 88 8.01 8.20 -19.29
C GLN A 88 7.86 8.65 -17.82
N ASN A 89 7.55 9.93 -17.60
CA ASN A 89 7.36 10.49 -16.27
C ASN A 89 6.18 9.83 -15.54
N MET A 90 5.05 9.65 -16.22
CA MET A 90 3.90 8.98 -15.60
C MET A 90 4.13 7.48 -15.40
N SER A 91 4.87 6.82 -16.31
CA SER A 91 5.29 5.43 -16.13
C SER A 91 6.09 5.26 -14.83
N ASP A 92 7.04 6.16 -14.59
CA ASP A 92 7.85 6.19 -13.36
C ASP A 92 6.95 6.37 -12.12
N TYR A 93 5.98 7.29 -12.17
CA TYR A 93 5.00 7.46 -11.08
C TYR A 93 4.12 6.23 -10.87
N LEU A 94 3.63 5.59 -11.94
CA LEU A 94 2.79 4.39 -11.84
C LEU A 94 3.53 3.24 -11.18
N ILE A 95 4.83 3.07 -11.46
CA ILE A 95 5.68 2.06 -10.81
C ILE A 95 5.76 2.36 -9.30
N LEU A 96 6.13 3.59 -8.92
CA LEU A 96 6.19 3.98 -7.51
C LEU A 96 4.84 3.83 -6.80
N MET A 97 3.75 4.20 -7.47
CA MET A 97 2.39 4.01 -6.96
C MET A 97 2.07 2.53 -6.77
N ALA A 98 2.42 1.68 -7.71
CA ALA A 98 2.14 0.24 -7.67
C ALA A 98 2.97 -0.49 -6.61
N VAL A 99 4.24 -0.12 -6.44
CA VAL A 99 5.10 -0.63 -5.37
C VAL A 99 4.49 -0.34 -4.00
N HIS A 100 4.04 0.90 -3.78
CA HIS A 100 3.50 1.28 -2.47
C HIS A 100 2.07 0.79 -2.25
N ARG A 101 1.23 0.75 -3.30
CA ARG A 101 -0.21 0.45 -3.20
C ARG A 101 -0.73 -0.33 -4.41
N ARG A 102 -0.13 -1.50 -4.70
CA ARG A 102 -0.38 -2.36 -5.87
C ARG A 102 -1.84 -2.46 -6.29
N ARG A 103 -2.68 -3.06 -5.44
CA ARG A 103 -4.10 -3.33 -5.77
C ARG A 103 -4.88 -2.05 -6.09
N ARG A 104 -4.55 -0.94 -5.42
CA ARG A 104 -5.23 0.35 -5.62
C ARG A 104 -4.79 0.98 -6.95
N THR A 105 -3.50 0.96 -7.26
CA THR A 105 -2.97 1.45 -8.55
C THR A 105 -3.53 0.63 -9.72
N GLN A 106 -3.50 -0.70 -9.61
CA GLN A 106 -4.03 -1.61 -10.64
C GLN A 106 -5.51 -1.35 -10.89
N ARG A 107 -6.31 -1.26 -9.83
CA ARG A 107 -7.73 -0.90 -9.94
C ARG A 107 -7.94 0.46 -10.59
N LEU A 108 -7.16 1.46 -10.18
CA LEU A 108 -7.27 2.80 -10.74
C LEU A 108 -6.97 2.80 -12.24
N ILE A 109 -5.91 2.12 -12.69
CA ILE A 109 -5.61 1.98 -14.14
C ILE A 109 -6.79 1.37 -14.88
N LEU A 110 -7.32 0.25 -14.41
CA LEU A 110 -8.46 -0.43 -15.04
C LEU A 110 -9.74 0.43 -15.05
N GLU A 111 -10.00 1.20 -14.00
CA GLU A 111 -11.13 2.13 -13.95
C GLU A 111 -10.92 3.29 -14.93
N MET A 112 -9.72 3.83 -15.00
CA MET A 112 -9.40 4.94 -15.90
C MET A 112 -9.52 4.51 -17.35
N GLN A 113 -9.03 3.32 -17.74
CA GLN A 113 -9.19 2.78 -19.10
C GLN A 113 -10.65 2.78 -19.59
N LYS A 114 -11.61 2.53 -18.70
CA LYS A 114 -13.05 2.53 -19.02
C LYS A 114 -13.63 3.94 -19.21
N LEU A 115 -12.97 4.96 -18.66
CA LEU A 115 -13.41 6.34 -18.74
C LEU A 115 -12.80 7.00 -19.98
N LYS A 116 -13.65 7.27 -20.98
CA LYS A 116 -13.27 7.96 -22.23
C LYS A 116 -13.25 9.48 -22.11
N ASP A 117 -14.00 10.05 -21.16
CA ASP A 117 -14.13 11.50 -20.99
C ASP A 117 -13.12 12.05 -19.98
N ASP A 118 -12.41 13.13 -20.33
CA ASP A 118 -11.36 13.71 -19.48
C ASP A 118 -11.92 14.28 -18.20
N LYS A 119 -13.11 14.88 -18.22
CA LYS A 119 -13.73 15.44 -17.01
C LYS A 119 -14.05 14.34 -16.01
N LYS A 120 -14.62 13.21 -16.46
CA LYS A 120 -14.87 12.03 -15.61
C LYS A 120 -13.59 11.42 -15.05
N ARG A 121 -12.53 11.36 -15.85
CA ARG A 121 -11.20 10.90 -15.44
C ARG A 121 -10.60 11.78 -14.35
N VAL A 122 -10.56 13.10 -14.57
CA VAL A 122 -10.11 14.08 -13.57
C VAL A 122 -10.93 13.95 -12.29
N ALA A 123 -12.26 13.85 -12.38
CA ALA A 123 -13.12 13.66 -11.21
C ALA A 123 -12.80 12.36 -10.46
N ARG A 124 -12.56 11.25 -11.17
CA ARG A 124 -12.20 9.97 -10.55
C ARG A 124 -10.85 10.03 -9.84
N LEU A 125 -9.83 10.59 -10.48
CA LEU A 125 -8.49 10.77 -9.91
C LEU A 125 -8.53 11.72 -8.70
N THR A 126 -9.28 12.83 -8.79
CA THR A 126 -9.45 13.79 -7.69
C THR A 126 -10.11 13.14 -6.48
N ARG A 127 -11.13 12.29 -6.69
CA ARG A 127 -11.73 11.50 -5.59
C ARG A 127 -10.71 10.57 -4.92
N GLU A 128 -9.88 9.88 -5.72
CA GLU A 128 -8.81 9.04 -5.16
C GLU A 128 -7.80 9.87 -4.37
N ARG A 129 -7.38 11.00 -4.93
CA ARG A 129 -6.44 11.94 -4.31
C ARG A 129 -6.96 12.45 -2.98
N ASN A 130 -8.20 12.88 -2.93
CA ASN A 130 -8.84 13.35 -1.69
C ASN A 130 -8.98 12.23 -0.65
N ARG A 131 -9.29 11.00 -1.07
CA ARG A 131 -9.29 9.83 -0.18
C ARG A 131 -7.92 9.57 0.41
N VAL A 132 -6.88 9.52 -0.42
CA VAL A 132 -5.50 9.27 0.02
C VAL A 132 -4.96 10.42 0.87
N GLN A 133 -5.38 11.66 0.61
CA GLN A 133 -5.02 12.82 1.42
C GLN A 133 -5.61 12.73 2.85
N LYS A 134 -6.83 12.20 3.00
CA LYS A 134 -7.39 11.92 4.33
C LYS A 134 -6.56 10.86 5.06
N GLU A 135 -6.23 9.76 4.39
CA GLU A 135 -5.36 8.70 4.95
C GLU A 135 -3.98 9.27 5.38
N LEU A 136 -3.39 10.17 4.60
CA LEU A 136 -2.14 10.85 4.95
C LEU A 136 -2.27 11.68 6.23
N ASN A 137 -3.37 12.39 6.40
CA ASN A 137 -3.61 13.18 7.61
C ASN A 137 -3.81 12.29 8.85
N ASP A 138 -4.48 11.15 8.68
CA ASP A 138 -4.66 10.18 9.76
C ASP A 138 -3.34 9.52 10.17
N LEU A 139 -2.47 9.21 9.20
CA LEU A 139 -1.10 8.72 9.46
C LEU A 139 -0.27 9.75 10.22
N LYS A 140 -0.34 11.04 9.87
CA LYS A 140 0.35 12.12 10.60
C LYS A 140 -0.11 12.20 12.06
N LYS A 141 -1.42 12.12 12.31
CA LYS A 141 -1.97 12.08 13.67
C LYS A 141 -1.54 10.81 14.43
N ALA A 142 -1.53 9.65 13.76
CA ALA A 142 -1.07 8.39 14.35
C ALA A 142 0.42 8.45 14.73
N ARG A 143 1.27 8.98 13.86
CA ARG A 143 2.69 9.23 14.13
C ARG A 143 2.88 10.13 15.34
N GLN A 144 2.16 11.25 15.42
CA GLN A 144 2.29 12.17 16.56
C GLN A 144 1.90 11.48 17.87
N ARG A 145 0.74 10.79 17.89
CA ARG A 145 0.31 10.02 19.08
C ARG A 145 1.31 8.93 19.48
N ALA A 146 1.99 8.29 18.52
CA ALA A 146 3.03 7.32 18.82
C ALA A 146 4.26 7.98 19.45
N LYS A 147 4.68 9.16 18.96
CA LYS A 147 5.76 9.95 19.56
C LYS A 147 5.44 10.38 20.98
N ASP A 148 4.23 10.92 21.20
CA ASP A 148 3.80 11.41 22.50
C ASP A 148 3.78 10.29 23.56
N LYS A 149 3.58 9.03 23.13
CA LYS A 149 3.59 7.83 23.98
C LYS A 149 4.96 7.13 24.06
N GLY A 150 5.99 7.65 23.41
CA GLY A 150 7.32 7.03 23.37
C GLY A 150 7.42 5.76 22.51
N TYR A 151 6.44 5.48 21.64
CA TYR A 151 6.46 4.31 20.75
C TYR A 151 7.31 4.58 19.50
N THR A 152 8.63 4.49 19.63
CA THR A 152 9.61 4.81 18.58
C THR A 152 9.40 4.00 17.30
N ARG A 153 9.21 2.69 17.40
CA ARG A 153 8.97 1.81 16.24
C ARG A 153 7.69 2.19 15.48
N ALA A 154 6.58 2.36 16.20
CA ALA A 154 5.31 2.74 15.57
C ALA A 154 5.39 4.14 14.91
N ALA A 155 6.14 5.07 15.51
CA ALA A 155 6.37 6.38 14.92
C ALA A 155 7.22 6.31 13.64
N ALA A 156 8.22 5.42 13.59
CA ALA A 156 9.04 5.19 12.40
C ALA A 156 8.24 4.52 11.28
N GLU A 157 7.47 3.47 11.58
CA GLU A 157 6.60 2.80 10.62
C GLU A 157 5.56 3.78 10.03
N ALA A 158 4.96 4.64 10.87
CA ALA A 158 4.04 5.66 10.39
C ALA A 158 4.72 6.71 9.50
N GLU A 159 5.96 7.11 9.79
CA GLU A 159 6.74 8.02 8.95
C GLU A 159 7.03 7.41 7.57
N GLU A 160 7.41 6.14 7.51
CA GLU A 160 7.61 5.43 6.25
C GLU A 160 6.33 5.41 5.41
N GLN A 161 5.18 5.12 6.04
CA GLN A 161 3.88 5.12 5.37
C GLN A 161 3.47 6.53 4.90
N ILE A 162 3.83 7.58 5.64
CA ILE A 162 3.63 8.98 5.23
C ILE A 162 4.38 9.26 3.93
N GLN A 163 5.66 8.90 3.85
CA GLN A 163 6.48 9.13 2.65
C GLN A 163 5.96 8.37 1.44
N LYS A 164 5.61 7.09 1.61
CA LYS A 164 4.98 6.26 0.56
C LYS A 164 3.66 6.88 0.06
N THR A 165 2.84 7.38 0.99
CA THR A 165 1.56 8.00 0.67
C THR A 165 1.72 9.34 -0.05
N GLN A 166 2.72 10.15 0.32
CA GLN A 166 3.04 11.40 -0.39
C GLN A 166 3.49 11.13 -1.83
N LYS A 167 4.35 10.13 -2.06
CA LYS A 167 4.74 9.71 -3.43
C LYS A 167 3.53 9.29 -4.25
N TYR A 168 2.60 8.55 -3.65
CA TYR A 168 1.35 8.16 -4.31
C TYR A 168 0.51 9.38 -4.72
N ILE A 169 0.34 10.36 -3.82
CA ILE A 169 -0.39 11.60 -4.12
C ILE A 169 0.28 12.38 -5.25
N LYS A 170 1.61 12.48 -5.30
CA LYS A 170 2.33 13.13 -6.41
C LYS A 170 2.05 12.46 -7.75
N GLY A 171 1.97 11.13 -7.79
CA GLY A 171 1.59 10.40 -9.00
C GLY A 171 0.15 10.71 -9.43
N LEU A 172 -0.79 10.80 -8.48
CA LEU A 172 -2.16 11.23 -8.77
C LEU A 172 -2.22 12.66 -9.29
N ASP A 173 -1.54 13.60 -8.62
CA ASP A 173 -1.52 15.01 -9.01
C ASP A 173 -0.94 15.18 -10.43
N THR A 174 0.07 14.38 -10.78
CA THR A 174 0.64 14.34 -12.13
C THR A 174 -0.37 13.81 -13.15
N TRP A 175 -1.06 12.71 -12.84
CA TRP A 175 -2.06 12.15 -13.74
C TRP A 175 -3.29 13.06 -13.92
N ILE A 176 -3.67 13.80 -12.87
CA ILE A 176 -4.76 14.78 -12.94
C ILE A 176 -4.45 15.89 -13.95
N LYS A 177 -3.17 16.31 -14.06
CA LYS A 177 -2.73 17.31 -15.04
C LYS A 177 -2.72 16.77 -16.48
N HIS A 178 -2.54 15.47 -16.64
CA HIS A 178 -2.50 14.80 -17.93
C HIS A 178 -3.53 13.66 -17.99
N PRO A 179 -4.83 13.97 -17.90
CA PRO A 179 -5.87 12.95 -17.76
C PRO A 179 -5.95 12.04 -18.99
N SER A 180 -5.55 12.51 -20.17
CA SER A 180 -5.54 11.74 -21.41
C SER A 180 -4.52 10.60 -21.41
N GLU A 181 -3.54 10.59 -20.51
CA GLU A 181 -2.57 9.49 -20.42
C GLU A 181 -3.23 8.17 -20.04
N GLY A 182 -2.78 7.09 -20.66
CA GLY A 182 -3.32 5.75 -20.50
C GLY A 182 -4.54 5.47 -21.38
N ARG A 183 -4.80 6.31 -22.39
CA ARG A 183 -5.82 6.06 -23.42
C ARG A 183 -5.24 5.32 -24.62
N PHE A 184 -6.12 4.59 -25.30
CA PHE A 184 -5.95 4.02 -26.62
C PHE A 184 -7.14 4.46 -27.47
#